data_AF-A0AAF0J978-F1
#
_entry.id   AF-A0AAF0J978-F1
#
_cell.length_a   1.000
_cell.length_b   1.000
_cell.length_c   1.000
_cell.angle_alpha   90.00
_cell.angle_beta   90.00
_cell.angle_gamma   90.00
#
_symmetry.space_group_name_H-M   'P 1'
#
loop_
_entity.id
_entity.type
_entity.pdbx_description
1 polymer ?
#
loop_
_entity_poly.entity_id
_entity_poly.type
_entity_poly.pdbx_seq_one_letter_code
_entity_poly.pdbx_strand_id
1 'polypeptide(L)'
;MPHSTHKRSRSATRADRARGMPGGGGRWIATVYKDSEGGRQERTESIDAHPFNHQLDIVVPATDDAFLEMFREDIEGVARGVEGACIARVPLTLFLTPEFVAKYIRTGELVALSTTHLDAQDTVCLDGQGMLILSLNKETYQTLGLVVVELPLLAPSFTPGKRGYERAWKCLRAWDEQRSFSTESLASWTMLFAWTPPARHDRNPLDPPSGTVAFPPHLVPANSVRMLPLETRARAVRDVWVPCVAGGDAPLVNTLLPDAPSEDWREACAALMEYIGLAAASSPRLQTYDRCEPSLAQYHPIEPSAEGSLLHLCIRGIFTPALADAIVQRIEHSLKRHAKQHDSPHTGSWAAVTLSGFPDTPVAWRSRDPGLGLALGSGLALYAPETQPSPPAHKARRKGTVRRGETEHGILRTGENGWSALLFQGALTDTLHRTGTLFVESLELDTRN
;
A
#
# COMPACT_ATOMS: atom_id res chain seq x y z
N MET A 1 -28.35 -31.28 -7.05
CA MET A 1 -26.88 -31.41 -6.93
C MET A 1 -26.40 -30.47 -5.83
N PRO A 2 -25.84 -30.96 -4.72
CA PRO A 2 -25.40 -30.09 -3.64
C PRO A 2 -24.01 -29.52 -3.95
N HIS A 3 -23.91 -28.19 -4.02
CA HIS A 3 -22.64 -27.48 -4.22
C HIS A 3 -21.76 -27.58 -2.97
N SER A 4 -20.48 -27.88 -3.23
CA SER A 4 -19.43 -28.17 -2.26
C SER A 4 -19.18 -27.01 -1.26
N THR A 5 -19.57 -27.22 -0.01
CA THR A 5 -19.23 -26.39 1.16
C THR A 5 -17.79 -26.64 1.67
N HIS A 6 -17.08 -27.61 1.11
CA HIS A 6 -15.75 -28.03 1.55
C HIS A 6 -14.62 -27.07 1.18
N LYS A 7 -14.75 -26.25 0.12
CA LYS A 7 -13.72 -25.26 -0.25
C LYS A 7 -13.70 -24.04 0.67
N ARG A 8 -14.87 -23.54 1.11
CA ARG A 8 -15.01 -22.39 2.02
C ARG A 8 -14.54 -22.66 3.45
N SER A 9 -14.69 -23.91 3.91
CA SER A 9 -14.23 -24.31 5.25
C SER A 9 -12.70 -24.36 5.34
N ARG A 10 -12.00 -24.82 4.29
CA ARG A 10 -10.52 -24.92 4.29
C ARG A 10 -9.80 -23.57 4.24
N SER A 11 -10.35 -22.57 3.54
CA SER A 11 -9.80 -21.21 3.48
C SER A 11 -9.99 -20.45 4.80
N ALA A 12 -11.16 -20.55 5.43
CA ALA A 12 -11.40 -20.00 6.76
C ALA A 12 -10.51 -20.66 7.83
N THR A 13 -10.32 -21.99 7.75
CA THR A 13 -9.45 -22.73 8.69
C THR A 13 -7.97 -22.36 8.51
N ARG A 14 -7.51 -22.00 7.31
CA ARG A 14 -6.14 -21.47 7.08
C ARG A 14 -5.98 -20.07 7.70
N ALA A 15 -6.98 -19.19 7.53
CA ALA A 15 -6.99 -17.87 8.15
C ALA A 15 -7.02 -17.95 9.68
N ASP A 16 -7.76 -18.91 10.25
CA ASP A 16 -7.82 -19.13 11.70
C ASP A 16 -6.56 -19.81 12.26
N ARG A 17 -5.94 -20.76 11.53
CA ARG A 17 -4.62 -21.29 11.91
C ARG A 17 -3.53 -20.23 11.88
N ALA A 18 -3.61 -19.27 10.96
CA ALA A 18 -2.70 -18.14 10.95
C ALA A 18 -2.89 -17.23 12.17
N ARG A 19 -4.11 -17.11 12.72
CA ARG A 19 -4.42 -16.30 13.91
C ARG A 19 -4.11 -16.96 15.26
N GLY A 20 -3.90 -18.28 15.29
CA GLY A 20 -3.78 -19.05 16.54
C GLY A 20 -2.35 -19.38 17.02
N MET A 21 -1.30 -18.86 16.38
CA MET A 21 0.08 -19.17 16.80
C MET A 21 0.54 -18.17 17.88
N PRO A 22 1.08 -18.64 19.03
CA PRO A 22 1.52 -17.76 20.10
C PRO A 22 2.87 -17.12 19.75
N GLY A 23 2.89 -15.80 19.58
CA GLY A 23 4.09 -14.98 19.40
C GLY A 23 3.71 -13.50 19.27
N GLY A 24 4.20 -12.65 20.17
CA GLY A 24 3.90 -11.21 20.21
C GLY A 24 4.68 -10.36 19.19
N GLY A 25 4.28 -9.10 19.04
CA GLY A 25 4.98 -8.05 18.27
C GLY A 25 4.89 -8.20 16.74
N GLY A 26 4.90 -7.08 16.00
CA GLY A 26 4.66 -6.93 14.54
C GLY A 26 4.89 -8.18 13.67
N ARG A 27 3.87 -8.63 12.92
CA ARG A 27 3.97 -9.80 12.05
C ARG A 27 4.28 -9.37 10.63
N TRP A 28 5.51 -9.62 10.19
CA TRP A 28 5.92 -9.44 8.80
C TRP A 28 5.42 -10.63 7.98
N ILE A 29 4.82 -10.39 6.81
CA ILE A 29 4.54 -11.44 5.83
C ILE A 29 5.53 -11.28 4.69
N ALA A 30 6.47 -12.22 4.58
CA ALA A 30 7.37 -12.30 3.45
C ALA A 30 6.90 -13.39 2.48
N THR A 31 6.76 -13.00 1.21
CA THR A 31 6.32 -13.82 0.10
C THR A 31 7.36 -13.75 -1.01
N VAL A 32 7.68 -14.90 -1.60
CA VAL A 32 8.61 -14.99 -2.72
C VAL A 32 7.81 -15.17 -4.00
N TYR A 33 7.93 -14.21 -4.91
CA TYR A 33 7.36 -14.26 -6.25
C TYR A 33 8.42 -14.69 -7.26
N LYS A 34 8.13 -15.77 -8.00
CA LYS A 34 8.97 -16.21 -9.12
C LYS A 34 8.82 -15.26 -10.29
N ASP A 35 9.85 -15.13 -11.12
CA ASP A 35 9.80 -14.38 -12.39
C ASP A 35 9.03 -15.13 -13.50
N SER A 36 7.78 -15.50 -13.19
CA SER A 36 6.81 -16.04 -14.13
C SER A 36 5.68 -15.04 -14.33
N GLU A 37 4.87 -15.22 -15.36
CA GLU A 37 3.68 -14.38 -15.59
C GLU A 37 2.74 -14.40 -14.37
N GLY A 38 2.46 -15.59 -13.82
CA GLY A 38 1.65 -15.73 -12.62
C GLY A 38 2.29 -15.09 -11.37
N GLY A 39 3.60 -15.23 -11.18
CA GLY A 39 4.30 -14.62 -10.04
C GLY A 39 4.32 -13.09 -10.12
N ARG A 40 4.47 -12.52 -11.32
CA ARG A 40 4.35 -11.07 -11.53
C ARG A 40 2.94 -10.58 -11.25
N GLN A 41 1.92 -11.31 -11.70
CA GLN A 41 0.52 -10.96 -11.43
C GLN A 41 0.21 -10.99 -9.92
N GLU A 42 0.61 -12.03 -9.20
CA GLU A 42 0.42 -12.11 -7.75
C GLU A 42 1.13 -10.97 -7.00
N ARG A 43 2.33 -10.58 -7.45
CA ARG A 43 3.03 -9.41 -6.91
C ARG A 43 2.25 -8.12 -7.14
N THR A 44 1.77 -7.89 -8.36
CA THR A 44 0.96 -6.71 -8.69
C THR A 44 -0.30 -6.68 -7.82
N GLU A 45 -0.95 -7.81 -7.57
CA GLU A 45 -2.08 -7.90 -6.63
C GLU A 45 -1.71 -7.51 -5.19
N SER A 46 -0.51 -7.88 -4.71
CA SER A 46 0.02 -7.41 -3.42
C SER A 46 0.28 -5.90 -3.40
N ILE A 47 0.86 -5.33 -4.46
CA ILE A 47 1.09 -3.88 -4.58
C ILE A 47 -0.24 -3.13 -4.59
N ASP A 48 -1.20 -3.62 -5.38
CA ASP A 48 -2.56 -3.07 -5.49
C ASP A 48 -3.33 -3.13 -4.16
N ALA A 49 -2.96 -4.03 -3.24
CA ALA A 49 -3.58 -4.08 -1.93
C ALA A 49 -3.20 -2.87 -1.04
N HIS A 50 -2.20 -2.06 -1.39
CA HIS A 50 -1.77 -0.89 -0.63
C HIS A 50 -2.04 0.44 -1.39
N PRO A 51 -3.22 1.07 -1.19
CA PRO A 51 -3.71 2.16 -2.06
C PRO A 51 -3.06 3.53 -1.83
N PHE A 52 -2.67 3.86 -0.60
CA PHE A 52 -2.26 5.22 -0.22
C PHE A 52 -0.74 5.31 -0.11
N ASN A 53 -0.08 5.58 -1.23
CA ASN A 53 1.38 5.58 -1.32
C ASN A 53 1.95 6.99 -1.21
N HIS A 54 2.97 7.17 -0.35
CA HIS A 54 3.58 8.48 -0.10
C HIS A 54 5.04 8.58 -0.57
N GLN A 55 5.86 7.60 -0.23
CA GLN A 55 7.28 7.62 -0.47
C GLN A 55 7.74 6.26 -0.99
N LEU A 56 8.63 6.29 -1.99
CA LEU A 56 9.29 5.11 -2.54
C LEU A 56 10.80 5.31 -2.46
N ASP A 57 11.47 4.49 -1.66
CA ASP A 57 12.92 4.46 -1.51
C ASP A 57 13.48 3.27 -2.29
N ILE A 58 14.35 3.54 -3.25
CA ILE A 58 14.98 2.54 -4.12
C ILE A 58 16.47 2.56 -3.82
N VAL A 59 17.02 1.42 -3.46
CA VAL A 59 18.46 1.22 -3.22
C VAL A 59 18.97 0.21 -4.23
N VAL A 60 19.97 0.61 -5.03
CA VAL A 60 20.62 -0.27 -6.01
C VAL A 60 22.14 -0.18 -5.83
N PRO A 61 22.88 -1.31 -5.78
CA PRO A 61 24.33 -1.29 -5.82
C PRO A 61 24.87 -0.67 -7.10
N ALA A 62 25.94 0.10 -6.93
CA ALA A 62 26.75 0.58 -8.01
C ALA A 62 27.58 -0.57 -8.60
N THR A 63 27.24 -0.98 -9.81
CA THR A 63 28.08 -1.91 -10.60
C THR A 63 29.07 -1.13 -11.45
N ASP A 64 28.59 -0.08 -12.11
CA ASP A 64 29.33 0.84 -12.96
C ASP A 64 28.53 2.14 -13.12
N ASP A 65 29.21 3.26 -13.37
CA ASP A 65 28.57 4.57 -13.44
C ASP A 65 27.57 4.68 -14.60
N ALA A 66 27.80 3.97 -15.72
CA ALA A 66 26.93 4.02 -16.89
C ALA A 66 25.57 3.35 -16.59
N PHE A 67 25.59 2.21 -15.90
CA PHE A 67 24.38 1.55 -15.40
C PHE A 67 23.61 2.44 -14.43
N LEU A 68 24.30 3.08 -13.47
CA LEU A 68 23.63 3.93 -12.48
C LEU A 68 22.93 5.14 -13.11
N GLU A 69 23.57 5.81 -14.06
CA GLU A 69 22.97 6.95 -14.76
C GLU A 69 21.77 6.50 -15.61
N MET A 70 21.89 5.39 -16.33
CA MET A 70 20.78 4.80 -17.09
C MET A 70 19.62 4.38 -16.18
N PHE A 71 19.92 3.71 -15.06
CA PHE A 71 18.94 3.28 -14.07
C PHE A 71 18.22 4.49 -13.45
N ARG A 72 18.98 5.53 -13.05
CA ARG A 72 18.40 6.78 -12.52
C ARG A 72 17.44 7.40 -13.54
N GLU A 73 17.89 7.61 -14.77
CA GLU A 73 17.07 8.25 -15.81
C GLU A 73 15.83 7.43 -16.17
N ASP A 74 15.94 6.10 -16.24
CA ASP A 74 14.80 5.21 -16.47
C ASP A 74 13.71 5.38 -15.39
N ILE A 75 14.12 5.46 -14.11
CA ILE A 75 13.19 5.59 -12.98
C ILE A 75 12.64 7.02 -12.85
N GLU A 76 13.51 8.03 -12.90
CA GLU A 76 13.09 9.44 -12.83
C GLU A 76 12.22 9.82 -14.04
N GLY A 77 12.47 9.24 -15.21
CA GLY A 77 11.64 9.39 -16.40
C GLY A 77 10.21 8.92 -16.20
N VAL A 78 10.01 7.79 -15.51
CA VAL A 78 8.66 7.31 -15.13
C VAL A 78 7.99 8.32 -14.19
N ALA A 79 8.69 8.81 -13.16
CA ALA A 79 8.13 9.77 -12.22
C ALA A 79 7.78 11.12 -12.87
N ARG A 80 8.63 11.64 -13.77
CA ARG A 80 8.38 12.89 -14.52
C ARG A 80 7.24 12.78 -15.53
N GLY A 81 7.02 11.59 -16.10
CA GLY A 81 5.92 11.35 -17.04
C GLY A 81 4.53 11.24 -16.38
N VAL A 82 4.46 11.24 -15.05
CA VAL A 82 3.20 11.26 -14.30
C VAL A 82 2.75 12.70 -14.08
N GLU A 83 1.64 13.05 -14.72
CA GLU A 83 0.90 14.27 -14.49
C GLU A 83 -0.47 13.88 -13.94
N GLY A 84 -0.88 14.46 -12.81
CA GLY A 84 -2.25 14.24 -12.35
C GLY A 84 -2.49 14.23 -10.85
N ALA A 85 -1.45 14.08 -10.05
CA ALA A 85 -1.57 14.26 -8.61
C ALA A 85 -1.92 15.72 -8.31
N CYS A 86 -2.91 15.94 -7.46
CA CYS A 86 -3.32 17.29 -7.06
C CYS A 86 -3.89 17.31 -5.65
N ILE A 87 -3.95 18.52 -5.09
CA ILE A 87 -4.72 18.82 -3.91
C ILE A 87 -5.87 19.74 -4.30
N ALA A 88 -7.06 19.48 -3.80
CA ALA A 88 -8.24 20.30 -4.07
C ALA A 88 -9.12 20.43 -2.83
N ARG A 89 -9.90 21.51 -2.77
CA ARG A 89 -11.01 21.61 -1.81
C ARG A 89 -12.28 21.09 -2.46
N VAL A 90 -12.88 20.05 -1.89
CA VAL A 90 -14.06 19.40 -2.46
C VAL A 90 -15.17 19.21 -1.42
N PRO A 91 -16.45 19.16 -1.84
CA PRO A 91 -17.51 18.56 -1.05
C PRO A 91 -17.47 17.02 -1.20
N LEU A 92 -17.82 16.26 -0.16
CA LEU A 92 -17.87 14.79 -0.25
C LEU A 92 -18.95 14.31 -1.22
N THR A 93 -20.00 15.11 -1.41
CA THR A 93 -21.03 14.84 -2.43
C THR A 93 -20.48 14.75 -3.86
N LEU A 94 -19.28 15.29 -4.14
CA LEU A 94 -18.57 15.10 -5.43
C LEU A 94 -18.46 13.62 -5.81
N PHE A 95 -18.09 12.77 -4.85
CA PHE A 95 -17.89 11.33 -5.06
C PHE A 95 -19.17 10.56 -5.37
N LEU A 96 -20.34 11.19 -5.17
CA LEU A 96 -21.64 10.59 -5.46
C LEU A 96 -22.23 11.10 -6.79
N THR A 97 -21.62 12.10 -7.42
CA THR A 97 -22.11 12.64 -8.68
C THR A 97 -21.96 11.59 -9.80
N PRO A 98 -23.03 11.30 -10.59
CA PRO A 98 -22.98 10.24 -11.59
C PRO A 98 -21.86 10.39 -12.62
N GLU A 99 -21.57 11.63 -13.04
CA GLU A 99 -20.52 11.94 -14.01
C GLU A 99 -19.11 11.65 -13.45
N PHE A 100 -18.84 12.09 -12.21
CA PHE A 100 -17.54 11.87 -11.57
C PHE A 100 -17.31 10.38 -11.28
N VAL A 101 -18.35 9.69 -10.78
CA VAL A 101 -18.31 8.23 -10.57
C VAL A 101 -18.03 7.50 -11.87
N ALA A 102 -18.77 7.83 -12.94
CA ALA A 102 -18.63 7.16 -14.22
C ALA A 102 -17.25 7.34 -14.85
N LYS A 103 -16.65 8.54 -14.72
CA LYS A 103 -15.40 8.91 -15.38
C LYS A 103 -14.14 8.53 -14.59
N TYR A 104 -14.16 8.66 -13.27
CA TYR A 104 -12.95 8.53 -12.46
C TYR A 104 -12.94 7.29 -11.58
N ILE A 105 -14.10 6.93 -11.00
CA ILE A 105 -14.19 5.84 -10.01
C ILE A 105 -14.50 4.50 -10.67
N ARG A 106 -15.38 4.48 -11.68
CA ARG A 106 -15.79 3.24 -12.34
C ARG A 106 -14.78 2.77 -13.38
N THR A 107 -14.20 3.70 -14.13
CA THR A 107 -13.36 3.39 -15.29
C THR A 107 -11.86 3.44 -14.99
N GLY A 108 -11.44 4.01 -13.87
CA GLY A 108 -10.03 4.08 -13.50
C GLY A 108 -9.82 3.85 -12.01
N GLU A 109 -8.58 3.99 -11.57
CA GLU A 109 -8.20 3.86 -10.17
C GLU A 109 -8.03 5.25 -9.57
N LEU A 110 -9.06 5.75 -8.88
CA LEU A 110 -9.03 7.04 -8.21
C LEU A 110 -8.74 6.87 -6.72
N VAL A 111 -7.55 7.28 -6.31
CA VAL A 111 -7.17 7.39 -4.90
C VAL A 111 -7.40 8.83 -4.44
N ALA A 112 -8.09 8.99 -3.31
CA ALA A 112 -8.25 10.30 -2.67
C ALA A 112 -8.10 10.20 -1.15
N LEU A 113 -7.44 11.17 -0.52
CA LEU A 113 -7.18 11.16 0.93
C LEU A 113 -7.31 12.58 1.50
N SER A 114 -8.08 12.76 2.56
CA SER A 114 -8.15 14.04 3.26
C SER A 114 -6.83 14.35 3.98
N THR A 115 -6.44 15.62 4.01
CA THR A 115 -5.21 16.07 4.69
C THR A 115 -5.44 16.31 6.19
N THR A 116 -6.21 15.44 6.83
CA THR A 116 -6.62 15.53 8.24
C THR A 116 -5.80 14.58 9.09
N HIS A 117 -5.75 14.81 10.40
CA HIS A 117 -5.07 13.93 11.34
C HIS A 117 -6.03 12.89 11.92
N LEU A 118 -5.75 11.60 11.68
CA LEU A 118 -6.66 10.51 12.00
C LEU A 118 -7.03 10.43 13.49
N ASP A 119 -6.11 10.81 14.36
CA ASP A 119 -6.29 10.77 15.82
C ASP A 119 -7.16 11.92 16.37
N ALA A 120 -7.26 13.03 15.64
CA ALA A 120 -7.83 14.28 16.15
C ALA A 120 -9.03 14.78 15.34
N GLN A 121 -9.18 14.31 14.10
CA GLN A 121 -10.12 14.85 13.13
C GLN A 121 -10.82 13.73 12.38
N ASP A 122 -11.98 14.05 11.83
CA ASP A 122 -12.62 13.17 10.86
C ASP A 122 -11.75 13.06 9.60
N THR A 123 -11.50 11.83 9.15
CA THR A 123 -10.67 11.54 7.99
C THR A 123 -11.46 10.74 6.96
N VAL A 124 -11.27 11.09 5.68
CA VAL A 124 -12.01 10.51 4.56
C VAL A 124 -11.02 10.05 3.50
N CYS A 125 -11.24 8.85 2.96
CA CYS A 125 -10.45 8.36 1.84
C CYS A 125 -11.27 7.57 0.83
N LEU A 126 -10.81 7.57 -0.43
CA LEU A 126 -11.30 6.74 -1.52
C LEU A 126 -10.15 5.82 -1.95
N ASP A 127 -10.39 4.53 -1.92
CA ASP A 127 -9.35 3.52 -1.96
C ASP A 127 -8.83 3.13 -3.36
N GLY A 128 -9.34 3.72 -4.44
CA GLY A 128 -9.02 3.31 -5.83
C GLY A 128 -9.93 2.23 -6.41
N GLN A 129 -10.64 1.45 -5.59
CA GLN A 129 -11.60 0.41 -6.03
C GLN A 129 -13.07 0.87 -5.90
N GLY A 130 -13.28 2.12 -5.51
CA GLY A 130 -14.61 2.71 -5.37
C GLY A 130 -15.23 2.50 -3.98
N MET A 131 -14.41 2.21 -2.97
CA MET A 131 -14.85 2.26 -1.57
C MET A 131 -14.49 3.62 -0.97
N LEU A 132 -15.51 4.42 -0.66
CA LEU A 132 -15.34 5.66 0.10
C LEU A 132 -15.46 5.33 1.60
N ILE A 133 -14.41 5.61 2.35
CA ILE A 133 -14.25 5.24 3.76
C ILE A 133 -14.20 6.50 4.61
N LEU A 134 -15.04 6.56 5.65
CA LEU A 134 -15.11 7.67 6.59
C LEU A 134 -14.69 7.19 7.99
N SER A 135 -13.56 7.71 8.49
CA SER A 135 -13.16 7.60 9.89
C SER A 135 -13.66 8.82 10.64
N LEU A 136 -14.60 8.62 11.56
CA LEU A 136 -15.29 9.71 12.24
C LEU A 136 -14.97 9.70 13.72
N ASN A 137 -14.78 10.89 14.29
CA ASN A 137 -14.72 11.05 15.73
C ASN A 137 -16.10 10.78 16.36
N LYS A 138 -16.14 10.63 17.68
CA LYS A 138 -17.36 10.28 18.42
C LYS A 138 -18.50 11.30 18.26
N GLU A 139 -18.18 12.59 18.20
CA GLU A 139 -19.16 13.67 18.13
C GLU A 139 -19.81 13.75 16.75
N THR A 140 -19.00 13.71 15.70
CA THR A 140 -19.42 13.63 14.31
C THR A 140 -20.20 12.35 14.06
N TYR A 141 -19.74 11.22 14.61
CA TYR A 141 -20.47 9.95 14.57
C TYR A 141 -21.91 10.10 15.09
N GLN A 142 -22.08 10.67 16.28
CA GLN A 142 -23.40 10.83 16.91
C GLN A 142 -24.31 11.78 16.13
N THR A 143 -23.72 12.80 15.50
CA THR A 143 -24.44 13.81 14.71
C THR A 143 -24.89 13.24 13.35
N LEU A 144 -24.02 12.49 12.67
CA LEU A 144 -24.32 11.91 11.35
C LEU A 144 -25.08 10.58 11.45
N GLY A 145 -24.98 9.88 12.59
CA GLY A 145 -25.55 8.55 12.81
C GLY A 145 -24.82 7.44 12.04
N LEU A 146 -23.48 7.53 11.94
CA LEU A 146 -22.63 6.84 10.96
C LEU A 146 -21.38 6.18 11.61
N VAL A 147 -21.42 4.90 12.03
CA VAL A 147 -20.21 4.19 12.56
C VAL A 147 -19.29 3.91 11.37
N VAL A 148 -17.98 4.15 11.47
CA VAL A 148 -16.93 3.94 10.42
C VAL A 148 -17.51 3.42 9.12
N VAL A 149 -17.74 4.36 8.20
CA VAL A 149 -18.67 4.12 7.10
C VAL A 149 -17.91 3.76 5.85
N GLU A 150 -18.18 2.55 5.36
CA GLU A 150 -17.79 2.11 4.03
C GLU A 150 -18.97 2.33 3.08
N LEU A 151 -18.76 3.18 2.08
CA LEU A 151 -19.70 3.45 0.99
C LEU A 151 -19.18 2.77 -0.29
N PRO A 152 -19.76 1.63 -0.70
CA PRO A 152 -19.36 0.94 -1.93
C PRO A 152 -19.98 1.65 -3.14
N LEU A 153 -19.28 2.65 -3.68
CA LEU A 153 -19.79 3.55 -4.74
C LEU A 153 -20.08 2.82 -6.05
N LEU A 154 -19.47 1.66 -6.26
CA LEU A 154 -19.67 0.83 -7.45
C LEU A 154 -20.68 -0.32 -7.23
N ALA A 155 -21.21 -0.51 -6.02
CA ALA A 155 -22.16 -1.57 -5.76
C ALA A 155 -23.46 -1.36 -6.57
N PRO A 156 -24.03 -2.40 -7.20
CA PRO A 156 -25.32 -2.29 -7.89
C PRO A 156 -26.45 -1.82 -6.98
N SER A 157 -26.35 -2.03 -5.66
CA SER A 157 -27.30 -1.56 -4.65
C SER A 157 -27.14 -0.07 -4.28
N PHE A 158 -26.06 0.58 -4.69
CA PHE A 158 -25.73 1.96 -4.35
C PHE A 158 -25.82 2.87 -5.59
N THR A 159 -27.05 3.06 -6.07
CA THR A 159 -27.34 3.89 -7.25
C THR A 159 -28.39 4.96 -6.92
N PRO A 160 -28.43 6.09 -7.65
CA PRO A 160 -29.46 7.12 -7.49
C PRO A 160 -30.88 6.53 -7.44
N GLY A 161 -31.73 7.07 -6.56
CA GLY A 161 -33.09 6.59 -6.32
C GLY A 161 -33.21 5.42 -5.34
N LYS A 162 -32.11 4.73 -4.98
CA LYS A 162 -32.14 3.70 -3.93
C LYS A 162 -31.99 4.31 -2.55
N ARG A 163 -32.71 3.75 -1.56
CA ARG A 163 -32.73 4.25 -0.17
C ARG A 163 -31.33 4.45 0.43
N GLY A 164 -30.40 3.53 0.17
CA GLY A 164 -29.03 3.61 0.68
C GLY A 164 -28.26 4.81 0.10
N TYR A 165 -28.35 5.01 -1.22
CA TYR A 165 -27.74 6.15 -1.90
C TYR A 165 -28.35 7.47 -1.44
N GLU A 166 -29.68 7.59 -1.42
CA GLU A 166 -30.37 8.83 -1.02
C GLU A 166 -30.05 9.22 0.43
N ARG A 167 -29.95 8.24 1.33
CA ARG A 167 -29.52 8.48 2.71
C ARG A 167 -28.08 8.98 2.77
N ALA A 168 -27.15 8.29 2.11
CA ALA A 168 -25.75 8.67 2.11
C ALA A 168 -25.56 10.08 1.53
N TRP A 169 -26.21 10.40 0.42
CA TRP A 169 -26.16 11.73 -0.18
C TRP A 169 -26.66 12.82 0.77
N LYS A 170 -27.80 12.61 1.45
CA LYS A 170 -28.33 13.56 2.42
C LYS A 170 -27.38 13.78 3.60
N CYS A 171 -26.81 12.70 4.14
CA CYS A 171 -25.86 12.78 5.24
C CYS A 171 -24.59 13.53 4.84
N LEU A 172 -23.98 13.17 3.70
CA LEU A 172 -22.76 13.83 3.21
C LEU A 172 -23.01 15.31 2.90
N ARG A 173 -24.15 15.64 2.30
CA ARG A 173 -24.52 17.02 2.01
C ARG A 173 -24.68 17.86 3.27
N ALA A 174 -25.41 17.34 4.26
CA ALA A 174 -25.57 18.04 5.55
C ALA A 174 -24.22 18.24 6.24
N TRP A 175 -23.31 17.29 6.09
CA TRP A 175 -21.96 17.40 6.66
C TRP A 175 -21.09 18.42 5.91
N ASP A 176 -21.15 18.43 4.58
CA ASP A 176 -20.51 19.45 3.75
C ASP A 176 -21.01 20.87 4.14
N GLU A 177 -22.31 21.02 4.36
CA GLU A 177 -22.96 22.27 4.81
C GLU A 177 -22.54 22.68 6.23
N GLN A 178 -22.34 21.73 7.15
CA GLN A 178 -21.86 22.02 8.51
C GLN A 178 -20.40 22.46 8.55
N ARG A 179 -19.57 21.90 7.65
CA ARG A 179 -18.13 22.18 7.58
C ARG A 179 -17.79 23.37 6.70
N SER A 180 -18.71 23.81 5.83
CA SER A 180 -18.45 24.94 4.96
C SER A 180 -18.44 26.25 5.76
N PHE A 181 -17.37 27.03 5.59
CA PHE A 181 -17.27 28.38 6.18
C PHE A 181 -18.05 29.43 5.39
N SER A 182 -18.51 29.08 4.18
CA SER A 182 -19.26 29.96 3.28
C SER A 182 -20.54 29.28 2.79
N THR A 183 -21.61 30.04 2.61
CA THR A 183 -22.84 29.60 1.95
C THR A 183 -22.68 29.44 0.44
N GLU A 184 -21.67 30.05 -0.16
CA GLU A 184 -21.42 30.04 -1.61
C GLU A 184 -20.70 28.77 -2.11
N SER A 185 -19.98 28.07 -1.22
CA SER A 185 -19.25 26.85 -1.56
C SER A 185 -19.28 25.83 -0.44
N LEU A 186 -19.68 24.61 -0.79
CA LEU A 186 -19.67 23.44 0.08
C LEU A 186 -18.31 22.73 0.12
N ALA A 187 -17.31 23.24 -0.61
CA ALA A 187 -15.96 22.69 -0.70
C ALA A 187 -15.16 22.88 0.61
N SER A 188 -15.41 21.99 1.57
CA SER A 188 -14.84 22.05 2.91
C SER A 188 -13.66 21.09 3.13
N TRP A 189 -13.56 20.03 2.33
CA TRP A 189 -12.52 19.01 2.48
C TRP A 189 -11.31 19.31 1.62
N THR A 190 -10.17 19.53 2.26
CA THR A 190 -8.88 19.56 1.56
C THR A 190 -8.42 18.13 1.36
N MET A 191 -8.37 17.67 0.10
CA MET A 191 -8.04 16.29 -0.24
C MET A 191 -6.94 16.22 -1.29
N LEU A 192 -6.05 15.25 -1.12
CA LEU A 192 -5.11 14.79 -2.11
C LEU A 192 -5.81 13.83 -3.07
N PHE A 193 -5.46 13.89 -4.35
CA PHE A 193 -5.97 13.03 -5.41
C PHE A 193 -4.81 12.49 -6.24
N ALA A 194 -4.90 11.21 -6.60
CA ALA A 194 -4.11 10.59 -7.65
C ALA A 194 -5.02 9.67 -8.47
N TRP A 195 -4.88 9.68 -9.79
CA TRP A 195 -5.76 8.90 -10.67
C TRP A 195 -4.98 8.20 -11.77
N THR A 196 -5.24 6.91 -11.91
CA THR A 196 -4.80 6.14 -13.07
C THR A 196 -5.99 5.92 -14.01
N PRO A 197 -5.93 6.42 -15.26
CA PRO A 197 -6.98 6.17 -16.22
C PRO A 197 -7.04 4.69 -16.62
N PRO A 198 -8.17 4.21 -17.18
CA PRO A 198 -8.28 2.86 -17.70
C PRO A 198 -7.14 2.53 -18.66
N ALA A 199 -6.62 1.31 -18.57
CA ALA A 199 -5.64 0.79 -19.54
C ALA A 199 -6.23 0.90 -20.96
N ARG A 200 -5.53 1.61 -21.83
CA ARG A 200 -5.84 1.63 -23.27
C ARG A 200 -5.10 0.48 -23.92
N HIS A 201 -5.76 -0.24 -24.83
CA HIS A 201 -5.17 -1.40 -25.52
C HIS A 201 -3.86 -1.07 -26.26
N ASP A 202 -3.64 0.19 -26.66
CA ASP A 202 -2.47 0.62 -27.43
C ASP A 202 -1.32 1.19 -26.57
N ARG A 203 -1.46 1.21 -25.24
CA ARG A 203 -0.43 1.78 -24.36
C ARG A 203 0.72 0.80 -24.18
N ASN A 204 1.96 1.27 -24.31
CA ASN A 204 3.12 0.48 -23.90
C ASN A 204 3.02 0.22 -22.38
N PRO A 205 3.11 -1.03 -21.89
CA PRO A 205 3.06 -1.34 -20.45
C PRO A 205 4.10 -0.59 -19.63
N LEU A 206 5.16 -0.15 -20.29
CA LEU A 206 6.27 0.60 -19.71
C LEU A 206 5.98 2.12 -19.57
N ASP A 207 4.93 2.65 -20.20
CA ASP A 207 4.59 4.07 -20.08
C ASP A 207 3.94 4.35 -18.71
N PRO A 208 4.30 5.45 -18.03
CA PRO A 208 3.75 5.77 -16.71
C PRO A 208 2.23 5.96 -16.80
N PRO A 209 1.43 5.38 -15.88
CA PRO A 209 -0.01 5.54 -15.85
C PRO A 209 -0.43 6.97 -15.43
N SER A 210 -0.36 7.91 -16.37
CA SER A 210 -0.64 9.34 -16.17
C SER A 210 -2.07 9.73 -16.55
N GLY A 211 -2.71 10.59 -15.74
CA GLY A 211 -4.05 11.12 -15.97
C GLY A 211 -4.44 12.16 -14.92
N THR A 212 -5.06 13.28 -15.35
CA THR A 212 -5.46 14.37 -14.44
C THR A 212 -6.95 14.32 -14.10
N VAL A 213 -7.27 14.55 -12.83
CA VAL A 213 -8.65 14.72 -12.36
C VAL A 213 -9.14 16.12 -12.75
N ALA A 214 -10.27 16.17 -13.45
CA ALA A 214 -10.95 17.41 -13.78
C ALA A 214 -12.16 17.55 -12.85
N PHE A 215 -12.25 18.71 -12.19
CA PHE A 215 -13.31 18.96 -11.21
C PHE A 215 -14.43 19.82 -11.81
N PRO A 216 -15.72 19.54 -11.47
CA PRO A 216 -16.82 20.39 -11.87
C PRO A 216 -16.70 21.79 -11.24
N PRO A 217 -16.64 22.90 -12.01
CA PRO A 217 -16.41 24.24 -11.47
C PRO A 217 -17.47 24.72 -10.49
N HIS A 218 -18.69 24.18 -10.58
CA HIS A 218 -19.80 24.51 -9.69
C HIS A 218 -19.71 23.81 -8.31
N LEU A 219 -18.86 22.78 -8.16
CA LEU A 219 -18.62 22.08 -6.90
C LEU A 219 -17.25 22.41 -6.31
N VAL A 220 -16.26 22.60 -7.17
CA VAL A 220 -14.85 22.76 -6.78
C VAL A 220 -14.33 24.08 -7.35
N PRO A 221 -14.01 25.05 -6.48
CA PRO A 221 -13.41 26.32 -6.91
C PRO A 221 -12.07 26.07 -7.61
N ALA A 222 -11.87 26.63 -8.80
CA ALA A 222 -10.66 26.41 -9.59
C ALA A 222 -9.38 26.86 -8.85
N ASN A 223 -9.46 27.93 -8.06
CA ASN A 223 -8.36 28.43 -7.24
C ASN A 223 -8.00 27.53 -6.04
N SER A 224 -8.83 26.54 -5.73
CA SER A 224 -8.56 25.57 -4.67
C SER A 224 -7.76 24.36 -5.16
N VAL A 225 -7.65 24.18 -6.48
CA VAL A 225 -6.94 23.05 -7.09
C VAL A 225 -5.48 23.44 -7.33
N ARG A 226 -4.56 22.62 -6.80
CA ARG A 226 -3.12 22.78 -7.02
C ARG A 226 -2.51 21.44 -7.43
N MET A 227 -1.82 21.42 -8.56
CA MET A 227 -1.07 20.25 -9.01
C MET A 227 0.10 19.98 -8.08
N LEU A 228 0.37 18.70 -7.83
CA LEU A 228 1.43 18.22 -6.96
C LEU A 228 2.36 17.33 -7.79
N PRO A 229 3.48 17.84 -8.33
CA PRO A 229 4.45 16.99 -8.99
C PRO A 229 5.08 16.02 -7.98
N LEU A 230 5.53 14.87 -8.47
CA LEU A 230 6.36 13.98 -7.65
C LEU A 230 7.74 14.60 -7.44
N GLU A 231 8.19 14.62 -6.20
CA GLU A 231 9.56 15.01 -5.87
C GLU A 231 10.47 13.80 -6.04
N THR A 232 11.54 13.95 -6.81
CA THR A 232 12.59 12.93 -6.94
C THR A 232 13.88 13.44 -6.33
N ARG A 233 14.58 12.58 -5.58
CA ARG A 233 15.91 12.84 -5.04
C ARG A 233 16.79 11.64 -5.27
N ALA A 234 18.05 11.89 -5.60
CA ALA A 234 19.00 10.85 -5.88
C ALA A 234 20.32 11.11 -5.16
N ARG A 235 20.85 10.09 -4.50
CA ARG A 235 22.07 10.19 -3.70
C ARG A 235 22.96 8.98 -3.95
N ALA A 236 24.21 9.24 -4.31
CA ALA A 236 25.24 8.21 -4.30
C ALA A 236 25.85 8.10 -2.89
N VAL A 237 26.01 6.88 -2.41
CA VAL A 237 26.68 6.55 -1.15
C VAL A 237 27.87 5.67 -1.47
N ARG A 238 29.08 6.10 -1.09
CA ARG A 238 30.34 5.42 -1.43
C ARG A 238 30.97 4.79 -0.21
N ASP A 239 31.90 3.87 -0.46
CA ASP A 239 32.73 3.22 0.55
C ASP A 239 31.87 2.55 1.64
N VAL A 240 30.89 1.76 1.19
CA VAL A 240 29.97 1.04 2.06
C VAL A 240 30.07 -0.47 1.87
N TRP A 241 29.73 -1.22 2.92
CA TRP A 241 29.53 -2.65 2.82
C TRP A 241 28.24 -2.95 2.07
N VAL A 242 28.34 -3.66 0.94
CA VAL A 242 27.22 -4.06 0.09
C VAL A 242 27.03 -5.59 0.18
N PRO A 243 25.84 -6.07 0.58
CA PRO A 243 25.54 -7.49 0.65
C PRO A 243 25.63 -8.18 -0.72
N CYS A 244 26.29 -9.34 -0.74
CA CYS A 244 26.39 -10.21 -1.90
C CYS A 244 25.08 -11.00 -2.08
N VAL A 245 24.03 -10.34 -2.53
CA VAL A 245 22.69 -10.94 -2.65
C VAL A 245 22.63 -11.98 -3.77
N ALA A 246 23.10 -11.65 -4.96
CA ALA A 246 22.90 -12.46 -6.17
C ALA A 246 24.21 -12.91 -6.84
N GLY A 247 25.38 -12.47 -6.34
CA GLY A 247 26.70 -12.79 -6.89
C GLY A 247 27.66 -13.36 -5.83
N GLY A 248 28.78 -13.91 -6.27
CA GLY A 248 29.79 -14.57 -5.42
C GLY A 248 29.57 -16.07 -5.22
N ASP A 249 30.46 -16.71 -4.45
CA ASP A 249 30.47 -18.17 -4.25
C ASP A 249 29.34 -18.70 -3.34
N ALA A 250 28.79 -17.83 -2.49
CA ALA A 250 27.71 -18.15 -1.54
C ALA A 250 26.67 -17.01 -1.45
N PRO A 251 25.91 -16.75 -2.54
CA PRO A 251 25.01 -15.61 -2.58
C PRO A 251 23.82 -15.79 -1.61
N LEU A 252 23.40 -14.70 -0.97
CA LEU A 252 22.28 -14.72 -0.01
C LEU A 252 20.97 -15.23 -0.64
N VAL A 253 20.81 -15.10 -1.96
CA VAL A 253 19.65 -15.60 -2.72
C VAL A 253 19.36 -17.10 -2.47
N ASN A 254 20.38 -17.90 -2.13
CA ASN A 254 20.20 -19.31 -1.78
C ASN A 254 19.38 -19.50 -0.51
N THR A 255 19.63 -18.65 0.49
CA THR A 255 18.89 -18.63 1.74
C THR A 255 17.54 -17.93 1.58
N LEU A 256 17.46 -16.89 0.74
CA LEU A 256 16.25 -16.09 0.52
C LEU A 256 15.19 -16.78 -0.37
N LEU A 257 15.58 -17.79 -1.14
CA LEU A 257 14.70 -18.63 -1.95
C LEU A 257 14.67 -20.09 -1.45
N PRO A 258 14.20 -20.35 -0.21
CA PRO A 258 14.16 -21.71 0.30
C PRO A 258 12.91 -22.44 -0.22
N ASP A 259 12.99 -23.77 -0.31
CA ASP A 259 11.82 -24.59 -0.61
C ASP A 259 10.77 -24.55 0.53
N ALA A 260 11.22 -24.25 1.76
CA ALA A 260 10.38 -24.04 2.93
C ALA A 260 11.01 -22.99 3.88
N PRO A 261 10.22 -22.12 4.53
CA PRO A 261 10.75 -21.10 5.43
C PRO A 261 11.46 -21.75 6.65
N SER A 262 12.73 -21.42 6.83
CA SER A 262 13.58 -21.82 7.96
C SER A 262 13.83 -20.65 8.93
N GLU A 263 14.51 -20.91 10.04
CA GLU A 263 14.99 -19.85 10.95
C GLU A 263 16.05 -18.97 10.26
N ASP A 264 17.02 -19.58 9.59
CA ASP A 264 18.04 -18.90 8.78
C ASP A 264 17.42 -17.97 7.72
N TRP A 265 16.32 -18.38 7.09
CA TRP A 265 15.59 -17.54 6.14
C TRP A 265 15.00 -16.30 6.81
N ARG A 266 14.48 -16.42 8.04
CA ARG A 266 13.92 -15.27 8.78
C ARG A 266 15.02 -14.31 9.19
N GLU A 267 16.15 -14.83 9.67
CA GLU A 267 17.29 -14.03 10.07
C GLU A 267 17.89 -13.28 8.87
N ALA A 268 18.07 -13.97 7.73
CA ALA A 268 18.52 -13.36 6.48
C ALA A 268 17.56 -12.26 5.99
N CYS A 269 16.24 -12.50 6.03
CA CYS A 269 15.25 -11.48 5.69
C CYS A 269 15.33 -10.26 6.63
N ALA A 270 15.42 -10.49 7.94
CA ALA A 270 15.47 -9.42 8.94
C ALA A 270 16.74 -8.58 8.80
N ALA A 271 17.91 -9.22 8.66
CA ALA A 271 19.19 -8.55 8.45
C ALA A 271 19.18 -7.71 7.17
N LEU A 272 18.64 -8.26 6.08
CA LEU A 272 18.50 -7.51 4.82
C LEU A 272 17.58 -6.30 4.95
N MET A 273 16.45 -6.45 5.65
CA MET A 273 15.53 -5.34 5.91
C MET A 273 16.17 -4.23 6.76
N GLU A 274 16.96 -4.60 7.77
CA GLU A 274 17.74 -3.65 8.57
C GLU A 274 18.76 -2.90 7.68
N TYR A 275 19.50 -3.63 6.84
CA TYR A 275 20.44 -3.03 5.90
C TYR A 275 19.76 -2.07 4.92
N ILE A 276 18.63 -2.45 4.31
CA ILE A 276 17.89 -1.60 3.38
C ILE A 276 17.44 -0.32 4.07
N GLY A 277 16.92 -0.41 5.29
CA GLY A 277 16.53 0.75 6.09
C GLY A 277 17.72 1.69 6.38
N LEU A 278 18.87 1.13 6.77
CA LEU A 278 20.10 1.90 6.97
C LEU A 278 20.60 2.55 5.68
N ALA A 279 20.47 1.86 4.54
CA ALA A 279 20.89 2.37 3.23
C ALA A 279 20.01 3.54 2.77
N ALA A 280 18.69 3.41 2.89
CA ALA A 280 17.74 4.49 2.59
C ALA A 280 17.95 5.70 3.52
N ALA A 281 18.28 5.47 4.80
CA ALA A 281 18.63 6.52 5.74
C ALA A 281 20.03 7.13 5.51
N SER A 282 20.81 6.58 4.57
CA SER A 282 22.23 6.94 4.35
C SER A 282 23.05 6.88 5.65
N SER A 283 22.81 5.84 6.44
CA SER A 283 23.41 5.68 7.76
C SER A 283 24.93 5.53 7.66
N PRO A 284 25.71 6.21 8.53
CA PRO A 284 27.15 6.02 8.58
C PRO A 284 27.55 4.60 8.99
N ARG A 285 26.63 3.83 9.60
CA ARG A 285 26.85 2.42 9.99
C ARG A 285 27.17 1.48 8.83
N LEU A 286 26.88 1.90 7.59
CA LEU A 286 27.22 1.12 6.40
C LEU A 286 28.65 1.37 5.91
N GLN A 287 29.32 2.44 6.36
CA GLN A 287 30.63 2.83 5.87
C GLN A 287 31.71 1.80 6.24
N THR A 288 32.60 1.48 5.31
CA THR A 288 33.69 0.51 5.52
C THR A 288 34.67 0.96 6.61
N TYR A 289 34.74 2.27 6.84
CA TYR A 289 35.58 2.90 7.86
C TYR A 289 34.80 3.30 9.12
N ASP A 290 33.56 2.84 9.30
CA ASP A 290 32.82 3.09 10.54
C ASP A 290 33.53 2.45 11.75
N ARG A 291 33.57 3.18 12.86
CA ARG A 291 34.21 2.78 14.11
C ARG A 291 33.31 3.00 15.32
N CYS A 292 31.99 3.08 15.14
CA CYS A 292 31.10 3.29 16.26
C CYS A 292 31.13 2.08 17.22
N GLU A 293 31.28 2.38 18.50
CA GLU A 293 31.46 1.44 19.60
C GLU A 293 30.30 0.44 19.68
N PRO A 294 30.56 -0.87 19.88
CA PRO A 294 29.50 -1.89 19.93
C PRO A 294 28.45 -1.66 21.03
N SER A 295 28.79 -0.91 22.09
CA SER A 295 27.84 -0.53 23.14
C SER A 295 26.83 0.54 22.70
N LEU A 296 27.09 1.26 21.61
CA LEU A 296 26.24 2.32 21.07
C LEU A 296 25.36 1.83 19.91
N ALA A 297 25.92 1.01 19.01
CA ALA A 297 25.18 0.43 17.89
C ALA A 297 25.64 -1.00 17.62
N GLN A 298 24.67 -1.92 17.50
CA GLN A 298 24.93 -3.35 17.32
C GLN A 298 24.86 -3.81 15.86
N TYR A 299 24.63 -2.90 14.91
CA TYR A 299 24.60 -3.25 13.49
C TYR A 299 25.97 -3.76 13.03
N HIS A 300 25.98 -4.88 12.33
CA HIS A 300 27.15 -5.44 11.66
C HIS A 300 26.81 -5.72 10.19
N PRO A 301 27.77 -5.57 9.25
CA PRO A 301 27.57 -5.92 7.85
C PRO A 301 27.09 -7.36 7.69
N ILE A 302 26.16 -7.58 6.76
CA ILE A 302 25.63 -8.92 6.45
C ILE A 302 26.73 -9.73 5.76
N GLU A 303 27.00 -10.94 6.20
CA GLU A 303 27.94 -11.82 5.50
C GLU A 303 27.21 -12.72 4.48
N PRO A 304 27.71 -12.88 3.24
CA PRO A 304 28.85 -12.18 2.65
C PRO A 304 28.52 -10.75 2.18
N SER A 305 29.45 -9.81 2.39
CA SER A 305 29.42 -8.45 1.85
C SER A 305 30.75 -8.10 1.17
N ALA A 306 30.70 -7.15 0.24
CA ALA A 306 31.87 -6.56 -0.40
C ALA A 306 31.87 -5.03 -0.25
N GLU A 307 33.05 -4.42 -0.31
CA GLU A 307 33.14 -2.96 -0.41
C GLU A 307 32.58 -2.50 -1.75
N GLY A 308 31.77 -1.44 -1.72
CA GLY A 308 31.17 -0.89 -2.92
C GLY A 308 30.50 0.46 -2.69
N SER A 309 29.62 0.82 -3.63
CA SER A 309 28.79 2.01 -3.53
C SER A 309 27.34 1.68 -3.87
N LEU A 310 26.43 2.57 -3.48
CA LEU A 310 24.99 2.44 -3.67
C LEU A 310 24.46 3.72 -4.29
N LEU A 311 23.42 3.59 -5.10
CA LEU A 311 22.55 4.69 -5.48
C LEU A 311 21.24 4.53 -4.69
N HIS A 312 20.87 5.57 -3.95
CA HIS A 312 19.57 5.73 -3.32
C HIS A 312 18.75 6.73 -4.12
N LEU A 313 17.59 6.30 -4.61
CA LEU A 313 16.58 7.14 -5.24
C LEU A 313 15.35 7.21 -4.33
N CYS A 314 14.85 8.41 -4.05
CA CYS A 314 13.64 8.65 -3.30
C CYS A 314 12.63 9.36 -4.20
N ILE A 315 11.43 8.80 -4.32
CA ILE A 315 10.28 9.42 -5.00
C ILE A 315 9.23 9.71 -3.95
N ARG A 316 8.77 10.96 -3.84
CA ARG A 316 7.82 11.40 -2.82
C ARG A 316 6.66 12.17 -3.41
N GLY A 317 5.46 11.90 -2.92
CA GLY A 317 4.23 12.57 -3.34
C GLY A 317 2.99 11.79 -2.97
N ILE A 318 1.95 11.88 -3.79
CA ILE A 318 0.82 10.93 -3.77
C ILE A 318 0.78 10.26 -5.14
N PHE A 319 0.67 8.93 -5.14
CA PHE A 319 0.59 8.16 -6.38
C PHE A 319 -0.21 6.87 -6.18
N THR A 320 -0.74 6.34 -7.29
CA THR A 320 -1.54 5.11 -7.31
C THR A 320 -0.66 3.86 -7.20
N PRO A 321 -1.23 2.73 -6.77
CA PRO A 321 -0.55 1.42 -6.84
C PRO A 321 -0.04 1.08 -8.23
N ALA A 322 -0.82 1.41 -9.27
CA ALA A 322 -0.41 1.21 -10.66
C ALA A 322 0.92 1.92 -11.00
N LEU A 323 1.19 3.10 -10.45
CA LEU A 323 2.49 3.76 -10.63
C LEU A 323 3.61 3.03 -9.88
N ALA A 324 3.35 2.60 -8.64
CA ALA A 324 4.32 1.85 -7.85
C ALA A 324 4.71 0.55 -8.57
N ASP A 325 3.74 -0.19 -9.11
CA ASP A 325 3.98 -1.39 -9.91
C ASP A 325 4.75 -1.08 -11.20
N ALA A 326 4.42 0.02 -11.91
CA ALA A 326 5.18 0.44 -13.09
C ALA A 326 6.66 0.74 -12.78
N ILE A 327 6.95 1.34 -11.62
CA ILE A 327 8.33 1.57 -11.17
C ILE A 327 9.02 0.24 -10.85
N VAL A 328 8.36 -0.67 -10.13
CA VAL A 328 8.89 -2.01 -9.83
C VAL A 328 9.21 -2.77 -11.13
N GLN A 329 8.30 -2.76 -12.11
CA GLN A 329 8.53 -3.37 -13.43
C GLN A 329 9.71 -2.71 -14.17
N ARG A 330 9.87 -1.39 -14.05
CA ARG A 330 11.00 -0.68 -14.66
C ARG A 330 12.32 -1.12 -14.05
N ILE A 331 12.38 -1.23 -12.73
CA ILE A 331 13.56 -1.73 -12.00
C ILE A 331 13.94 -3.13 -12.48
N GLU A 332 12.97 -4.04 -12.58
CA GLU A 332 13.22 -5.39 -13.12
C GLU A 332 13.78 -5.35 -14.52
N HIS A 333 13.21 -4.50 -15.38
CA HIS A 333 13.65 -4.39 -16.77
C HIS A 333 15.10 -3.89 -16.85
N SER A 334 15.45 -2.85 -16.07
CA SER A 334 16.81 -2.30 -16.05
C SER A 334 17.82 -3.30 -15.48
N LEU A 335 17.47 -4.04 -14.42
CA LEU A 335 18.31 -5.13 -13.88
C LEU A 335 18.53 -6.26 -14.89
N LYS A 336 17.47 -6.70 -15.59
CA LYS A 336 17.55 -7.73 -16.64
C LYS A 336 18.38 -7.27 -17.84
N ARG A 337 18.25 -6.00 -18.23
CA ARG A 337 19.04 -5.41 -19.32
C ARG A 337 20.53 -5.38 -18.97
N HIS A 338 20.86 -5.00 -17.73
CA HIS A 338 22.24 -4.99 -17.24
C HIS A 338 22.83 -6.40 -17.18
N ALA A 339 22.10 -7.36 -16.61
CA ALA A 339 22.53 -8.75 -16.52
C ALA A 339 22.82 -9.38 -17.90
N LYS A 340 22.08 -9.02 -18.95
CA LYS A 340 22.35 -9.49 -20.33
C LYS A 340 23.61 -8.88 -20.96
N GLN A 341 24.01 -7.69 -20.53
CA GLN A 341 25.19 -6.99 -21.06
C GLN A 341 26.47 -7.47 -20.39
N HIS A 342 26.38 -7.92 -19.14
CA HIS A 342 27.48 -8.47 -18.36
C HIS A 342 27.32 -9.99 -18.22
N ASP A 343 27.87 -10.73 -19.18
CA ASP A 343 27.82 -12.21 -19.27
C ASP A 343 28.74 -12.91 -18.23
N SER A 344 28.96 -12.29 -17.06
CA SER A 344 29.81 -12.84 -16.01
C SER A 344 28.96 -13.65 -15.02
N PRO A 345 29.27 -14.94 -14.82
CA PRO A 345 28.51 -15.82 -13.92
C PRO A 345 28.60 -15.42 -12.43
N HIS A 346 29.46 -14.45 -12.08
CA HIS A 346 29.67 -14.01 -10.69
C HIS A 346 29.04 -12.64 -10.36
N THR A 347 28.51 -11.91 -11.34
CA THR A 347 27.93 -10.57 -11.14
C THR A 347 26.41 -10.64 -11.10
N GLY A 348 25.86 -10.99 -9.93
CA GLY A 348 24.42 -10.82 -9.71
C GLY A 348 24.08 -9.36 -9.41
N SER A 349 22.98 -8.87 -9.98
CA SER A 349 22.46 -7.53 -9.73
C SER A 349 21.17 -7.60 -8.91
N TRP A 350 20.97 -6.62 -8.05
CA TRP A 350 19.77 -6.54 -7.22
C TRP A 350 19.39 -5.08 -6.96
N ALA A 351 18.13 -4.84 -6.64
CA ALA A 351 17.65 -3.57 -6.15
C ALA A 351 16.61 -3.83 -5.06
N ALA A 352 16.62 -3.00 -4.02
CA ALA A 352 15.60 -2.98 -3.00
C ALA A 352 14.69 -1.77 -3.22
N VAL A 353 13.40 -1.97 -3.01
CA VAL A 353 12.36 -0.93 -3.08
C VAL A 353 11.59 -0.98 -1.78
N THR A 354 11.47 0.13 -1.09
CA THR A 354 10.62 0.27 0.10
C THR A 354 9.59 1.35 -0.16
N LEU A 355 8.32 0.99 -0.04
CA LEU A 355 7.20 1.89 -0.14
C LEU A 355 6.69 2.18 1.27
N SER A 356 6.58 3.47 1.61
CA SER A 356 5.89 3.94 2.82
C SER A 356 4.63 4.71 2.41
N GLY A 357 3.52 4.41 3.07
CA GLY A 357 2.25 5.07 2.88
C GLY A 357 2.09 6.34 3.72
N PHE A 358 0.87 6.86 3.72
CA PHE A 358 0.53 8.02 4.55
C PHE A 358 0.20 7.55 5.98
N PRO A 359 0.72 8.24 7.02
CA PRO A 359 0.48 7.85 8.42
C PRO A 359 -0.97 8.07 8.87
N ASP A 360 -1.66 9.04 8.26
CA ASP A 360 -3.03 9.45 8.63
C ASP A 360 -4.11 8.73 7.77
N THR A 361 -3.82 7.56 7.20
CA THR A 361 -4.80 6.82 6.39
C THR A 361 -5.75 5.98 7.23
N PRO A 362 -7.08 6.06 7.03
CA PRO A 362 -8.03 5.20 7.74
C PRO A 362 -7.83 3.70 7.52
N VAL A 363 -7.34 3.33 6.34
CA VAL A 363 -7.11 1.94 5.93
C VAL A 363 -5.82 1.89 5.12
N ALA A 364 -4.80 1.22 5.67
CA ALA A 364 -3.50 1.00 5.05
C ALA A 364 -3.54 -0.05 3.93
N TRP A 365 -4.25 -1.15 4.18
CA TRP A 365 -4.33 -2.31 3.28
C TRP A 365 -5.78 -2.65 2.94
N ARG A 366 -6.06 -2.88 1.65
CA ARG A 366 -7.37 -3.36 1.18
C ARG A 366 -7.62 -4.76 1.75
N SER A 367 -8.81 -4.96 2.32
CA SER A 367 -9.25 -6.30 2.77
C SER A 367 -9.44 -7.21 1.56
N ARG A 368 -8.96 -8.46 1.64
CA ARG A 368 -9.27 -9.51 0.64
C ARG A 368 -10.78 -9.80 0.54
N ASP A 369 -11.52 -9.50 1.61
CA ASP A 369 -12.98 -9.57 1.67
C ASP A 369 -13.55 -8.16 1.96
N PRO A 370 -13.80 -7.33 0.93
CA PRO A 370 -14.42 -6.01 1.11
C PRO A 370 -15.89 -6.14 1.57
N GLY A 371 -16.34 -5.28 2.49
CA GLY A 371 -17.75 -5.22 2.92
C GLY A 371 -18.12 -5.95 4.23
N LEU A 372 -17.13 -6.28 5.09
CA LEU A 372 -17.36 -6.71 6.48
C LEU A 372 -17.28 -5.54 7.49
N GLY A 373 -17.05 -4.31 7.03
CA GLY A 373 -17.40 -3.10 7.76
C GLY A 373 -18.93 -2.92 7.79
N LEU A 374 -19.45 -2.11 8.72
CA LEU A 374 -20.89 -1.85 8.81
C LEU A 374 -21.37 -1.16 7.54
N ALA A 375 -21.87 -1.94 6.58
CA ALA A 375 -22.46 -1.41 5.37
C ALA A 375 -23.68 -0.56 5.74
N LEU A 376 -23.65 0.72 5.39
CA LEU A 376 -24.78 1.63 5.45
C LEU A 376 -25.98 0.98 4.72
N GLY A 377 -26.96 0.50 5.50
CA GLY A 377 -28.15 -0.16 4.96
C GLY A 377 -28.16 -1.69 5.00
N SER A 378 -27.18 -2.34 5.64
CA SER A 378 -27.40 -3.69 6.18
C SER A 378 -28.40 -3.59 7.36
N GLY A 379 -29.68 -3.71 7.06
CA GLY A 379 -30.80 -3.55 7.99
C GLY A 379 -30.89 -4.61 9.09
N LEU A 380 -29.84 -4.77 9.90
CA LEU A 380 -29.85 -5.55 11.14
C LEU A 380 -29.79 -4.63 12.36
N ALA A 381 -30.63 -3.60 12.35
CA ALA A 381 -31.24 -3.12 13.56
C ALA A 381 -32.71 -2.82 13.23
N LEU A 382 -33.60 -3.52 13.95
CA LEU A 382 -35.04 -3.26 14.08
C LEU A 382 -35.93 -3.72 12.92
N TYR A 383 -36.39 -4.98 12.96
CA TYR A 383 -37.79 -5.36 12.69
C TYR A 383 -38.02 -6.79 13.21
N ALA A 384 -38.45 -6.92 14.46
CA ALA A 384 -39.27 -8.07 14.87
C ALA A 384 -40.71 -7.54 14.90
N PRO A 385 -41.63 -8.05 14.06
CA PRO A 385 -43.05 -7.81 14.26
C PRO A 385 -43.48 -8.52 15.54
N GLU A 386 -44.14 -7.79 16.43
CA GLU A 386 -44.92 -8.36 17.52
C GLU A 386 -45.97 -9.29 16.91
N THR A 387 -45.79 -10.60 17.03
CA THR A 387 -46.86 -11.61 17.11
C THR A 387 -46.24 -13.00 17.30
N GLN A 388 -46.41 -13.52 18.52
CA GLN A 388 -46.28 -14.91 19.00
C GLN A 388 -45.23 -15.12 20.12
N PRO A 389 -45.61 -15.76 21.24
CA PRO A 389 -44.73 -15.97 22.37
C PRO A 389 -43.78 -17.14 22.11
N SER A 390 -42.47 -16.92 22.22
CA SER A 390 -41.44 -17.96 22.18
C SER A 390 -40.82 -18.13 23.58
N PRO A 391 -40.37 -19.34 23.95
CA PRO A 391 -40.13 -19.76 25.33
C PRO A 391 -38.88 -19.12 25.95
N PRO A 392 -38.73 -19.12 27.29
CA PRO A 392 -37.70 -18.34 27.96
C PRO A 392 -36.30 -18.87 27.62
N ALA A 393 -35.54 -18.04 26.90
CA ALA A 393 -34.14 -18.31 26.62
C ALA A 393 -33.32 -18.21 27.93
N HIS A 394 -32.72 -19.34 28.32
CA HIS A 394 -31.73 -19.40 29.38
C HIS A 394 -30.62 -18.37 29.17
N LYS A 395 -30.36 -17.55 30.19
CA LYS A 395 -29.23 -16.60 30.25
C LYS A 395 -27.90 -17.38 30.24
N ALA A 396 -27.42 -17.73 29.06
CA ALA A 396 -26.03 -18.09 28.85
C ALA A 396 -25.22 -16.78 28.81
N ARG A 397 -24.61 -16.45 29.95
CA ARG A 397 -23.67 -15.34 30.13
C ARG A 397 -22.42 -15.61 29.26
N ARG A 398 -22.48 -15.28 27.98
CA ARG A 398 -21.29 -15.28 27.08
C ARG A 398 -20.42 -14.09 27.44
N LYS A 399 -19.17 -14.39 27.83
CA LYS A 399 -18.07 -13.43 28.00
C LYS A 399 -17.89 -12.61 26.71
N GLY A 400 -17.89 -11.29 26.88
CA GLY A 400 -17.39 -10.23 25.99
C GLY A 400 -17.26 -10.54 24.50
N THR A 401 -18.31 -10.24 23.72
CA THR A 401 -18.18 -10.02 22.28
C THR A 401 -17.74 -8.56 22.09
N VAL A 402 -16.44 -8.32 21.94
CA VAL A 402 -15.93 -7.00 21.53
C VAL A 402 -16.38 -6.75 20.09
N ARG A 403 -17.11 -5.66 19.88
CA ARG A 403 -17.68 -5.28 18.59
C ARG A 403 -16.57 -4.74 17.67
N ARG A 404 -16.63 -5.02 16.37
CA ARG A 404 -15.66 -4.49 15.40
C ARG A 404 -15.81 -2.96 15.37
N GLY A 405 -14.76 -2.24 15.76
CA GLY A 405 -14.79 -0.79 16.07
C GLY A 405 -14.59 -0.46 17.57
N GLU A 406 -14.62 -1.45 18.46
CA GLU A 406 -14.21 -1.31 19.87
C GLU A 406 -12.73 -1.68 20.09
N THR A 407 -11.98 -2.08 19.06
CA THR A 407 -10.52 -1.88 19.09
C THR A 407 -10.23 -0.43 18.75
N GLU A 408 -10.32 0.41 19.80
CA GLU A 408 -9.24 1.31 20.15
C GLU A 408 -8.70 2.16 18.99
N HIS A 409 -9.53 3.10 18.55
CA HIS A 409 -9.01 4.35 18.03
C HIS A 409 -8.15 5.01 19.11
N GLY A 410 -6.91 5.29 18.75
CA GLY A 410 -5.97 6.04 19.57
C GLY A 410 -4.87 5.16 20.15
N ILE A 411 -3.67 5.35 19.61
CA ILE A 411 -2.38 4.87 20.09
C ILE A 411 -2.05 3.45 19.61
N LEU A 412 -1.35 3.40 18.48
CA LEU A 412 0.07 3.09 18.46
C LEU A 412 0.68 3.80 17.26
N ARG A 413 1.56 4.80 17.51
CA ARG A 413 2.51 5.26 16.49
C ARG A 413 3.46 4.10 16.20
N THR A 414 3.03 3.15 15.41
CA THR A 414 3.88 2.24 14.65
C THR A 414 3.56 2.60 13.21
N GLY A 415 4.17 3.65 12.67
CA GLY A 415 5.49 3.47 12.08
C GLY A 415 5.28 2.83 10.72
N GLU A 416 4.88 3.66 9.76
CA GLU A 416 4.89 3.40 8.31
C GLU A 416 4.19 2.10 7.86
N ASN A 417 2.92 2.23 7.45
CA ASN A 417 2.30 1.26 6.56
C ASN A 417 3.06 1.19 5.23
N GLY A 418 3.17 0.01 4.64
CA GLY A 418 3.94 -0.13 3.42
C GLY A 418 4.49 -1.52 3.18
N TRP A 419 5.37 -1.63 2.20
CA TRP A 419 5.98 -2.89 1.80
C TRP A 419 7.41 -2.66 1.31
N SER A 420 8.22 -3.72 1.38
CA SER A 420 9.55 -3.73 0.80
C SER A 420 9.69 -4.89 -0.17
N ALA A 421 10.28 -4.65 -1.33
CA ALA A 421 10.54 -5.63 -2.36
C ALA A 421 12.04 -5.67 -2.67
N LEU A 422 12.65 -6.84 -2.57
CA LEU A 422 13.98 -7.10 -3.09
C LEU A 422 13.84 -7.78 -4.44
N LEU A 423 14.31 -7.11 -5.49
CA LEU A 423 14.39 -7.62 -6.84
C LEU A 423 15.81 -8.05 -7.13
N PHE A 424 16.00 -9.24 -7.68
CA PHE A 424 17.34 -9.76 -7.96
C PHE A 424 17.39 -10.57 -9.24
N GLN A 425 18.55 -10.52 -9.87
CA GLN A 425 18.95 -11.28 -11.03
C GLN A 425 20.26 -11.99 -10.70
N GLY A 426 20.23 -13.32 -10.57
CA GLY A 426 21.41 -14.11 -10.23
C GLY A 426 21.58 -15.33 -11.13
N ALA A 427 22.83 -15.59 -11.53
CA ALA A 427 23.27 -16.90 -12.00
C ALA A 427 23.72 -17.71 -10.78
N LEU A 428 23.16 -18.89 -10.59
CA LEU A 428 23.57 -19.81 -9.53
C LEU A 428 24.55 -20.87 -10.04
N THR A 429 24.46 -21.19 -11.32
CA THR A 429 25.37 -22.01 -12.12
C THR A 429 25.25 -21.59 -13.59
N ASP A 430 26.14 -22.08 -14.48
CA ASP A 430 26.06 -21.87 -15.94
C ASP A 430 24.71 -22.28 -16.58
N THR A 431 23.87 -23.02 -15.85
CA THR A 431 22.59 -23.56 -16.35
C THR A 431 21.37 -23.15 -15.52
N LEU A 432 21.55 -22.55 -14.34
CA LEU A 432 20.45 -22.22 -13.43
C LEU A 432 20.47 -20.73 -13.06
N HIS A 433 19.57 -19.96 -13.66
CA HIS A 433 19.30 -18.59 -13.27
C HIS A 433 18.15 -18.56 -12.25
N ARG A 434 18.36 -17.92 -11.09
CA ARG A 434 17.26 -17.60 -10.18
C ARG A 434 16.96 -16.10 -10.28
N THR A 435 15.77 -15.82 -10.76
CA THR A 435 15.21 -14.47 -10.85
C THR A 435 13.90 -14.46 -10.08
N GLY A 436 13.69 -13.40 -9.31
CA GLY A 436 12.51 -13.30 -8.46
C GLY A 436 12.42 -12.00 -7.70
N THR A 437 11.31 -11.87 -6.98
CA THR A 437 11.08 -10.79 -6.03
C THR A 437 10.78 -11.39 -4.66
N LEU A 438 11.57 -11.02 -3.65
CA LEU A 438 11.17 -11.22 -2.26
C LEU A 438 10.37 -10.00 -1.84
N PHE A 439 9.09 -10.19 -1.56
CA PHE A 439 8.15 -9.13 -1.19
C PHE A 439 7.77 -9.28 0.27
N VAL A 440 7.92 -8.21 1.03
CA VAL A 440 7.75 -8.18 2.48
C VAL A 440 6.71 -7.12 2.81
N GLU A 441 5.55 -7.57 3.28
CA GLU A 441 4.45 -6.72 3.72
C GLU A 441 4.71 -6.30 5.16
N SER A 442 4.79 -4.98 5.40
CA SER A 442 4.64 -4.42 6.73
C SER A 442 3.15 -4.45 7.06
N LEU A 443 2.75 -5.45 7.84
CA LEU A 443 1.39 -5.49 8.36
C LEU A 443 1.37 -4.79 9.70
N GLU A 444 0.56 -3.74 9.78
CA GLU A 444 0.07 -3.24 11.04
C GLU A 444 -0.65 -4.39 11.76
N LEU A 445 -0.11 -4.79 12.90
CA LEU A 445 -0.83 -5.70 13.78
C LEU A 445 -1.97 -4.95 14.45
N ASP A 446 -3.16 -5.53 14.35
CA ASP A 446 -4.23 -5.34 15.34
C ASP A 446 -3.64 -5.81 16.69
N THR A 447 -3.17 -4.87 17.52
CA THR A 447 -2.57 -5.18 18.82
C THR A 447 -3.66 -5.58 19.80
N ARG A 448 -4.14 -6.82 19.67
CA ARG A 448 -4.82 -7.52 20.76
C ARG A 448 -3.89 -8.59 21.31
N ASN A 449 -3.28 -8.29 22.44
CA ASN A 449 -3.00 -9.30 23.46
C ASN A 449 -3.85 -8.99 24.69
#